data_AF-A0A1V8Y5T9-F1
#
_entry.id   AF-A0A1V8Y5T9-F1
#
_cell.length_a   1.000
_cell.length_b   1.000
_cell.length_c   1.000
_cell.angle_alpha   90.00
_cell.angle_beta   90.00
_cell.angle_gamma   90.00
#
_symmetry.space_group_name_H-M   'P 1'
#
loop_
_entity.id
_entity.type
_entity.pdbx_description
1 polymer ?
#
loop_
_entity_poly.entity_id
_entity_poly.type
_entity_poly.pdbx_seq_one_letter_code
_entity_poly.pdbx_strand_id
1 'polypeptide(L)'
;MNTPQIIELHNQRLLTTEQLAEFYEVSETQITTNFNRNKDKFIEGKHYYRLEGQELREFKSHLTNCNVPINKFASQLYLWTKRGASRHSKMLGTDKAWDMFDELEENYFSMGEQIKIPSSPRELAKLALAANEETNQRLDNIEEQVSDLKENQPLPQGDYNIISKRINKRVYEVAKAYSINCKNKKIIGMLFKDINSGVKKVTGVGARTQLRAKHYEKVMDFINSWEPSSVTKFEMRQIQMEI
;
A
#
# COMPACT_ATOMS: atom_id res chain seq x y z
N MET A 1 3.54 10.14 -26.98
CA MET A 1 2.61 9.08 -27.43
C MET A 1 1.60 8.86 -26.31
N ASN A 2 0.32 9.16 -26.53
CA ASN A 2 -0.73 8.87 -25.56
C ASN A 2 -1.03 7.37 -25.61
N THR A 3 -0.84 6.66 -24.51
CA THR A 3 -1.34 5.29 -24.38
C THR A 3 -2.88 5.32 -24.35
N PRO A 4 -3.58 4.59 -25.22
CA PRO A 4 -5.04 4.58 -25.23
C PRO A 4 -5.57 4.09 -23.88
N GLN A 5 -6.46 4.86 -23.25
CA GLN A 5 -7.06 4.51 -21.96
C GLN A 5 -7.93 3.25 -22.12
N ILE A 6 -7.46 2.15 -21.56
CA ILE A 6 -8.10 0.84 -21.68
C ILE A 6 -9.40 0.81 -20.87
N ILE A 7 -10.49 0.40 -21.51
CA ILE A 7 -11.76 0.10 -20.83
C ILE A 7 -11.71 -1.36 -20.41
N GLU A 8 -11.77 -1.62 -19.10
CA GLU A 8 -11.91 -2.98 -18.57
C GLU A 8 -13.39 -3.29 -18.37
N LEU A 9 -13.94 -4.14 -19.23
CA LEU A 9 -15.29 -4.71 -19.09
C LEU A 9 -15.15 -6.23 -19.16
N HIS A 10 -15.76 -6.96 -18.22
CA HIS A 10 -15.65 -8.43 -18.12
C HIS A 10 -14.20 -8.94 -17.93
N ASN A 11 -13.35 -8.20 -17.23
CA ASN A 11 -11.92 -8.53 -17.05
C ASN A 11 -11.15 -8.65 -18.39
N GLN A 12 -11.65 -7.98 -19.44
CA GLN A 12 -11.06 -7.92 -20.76
C GLN A 12 -10.82 -6.47 -21.14
N ARG A 13 -9.66 -6.21 -21.76
CA ARG A 13 -9.33 -4.93 -22.35
C ARG A 13 -10.13 -4.76 -23.64
N LEU A 14 -11.05 -3.79 -23.64
CA LEU A 14 -11.86 -3.44 -24.80
C LEU A 14 -11.45 -2.06 -25.33
N LEU A 15 -11.56 -1.88 -26.64
CA LEU A 15 -11.32 -0.61 -27.33
C LEU A 15 -12.62 -0.09 -27.93
N THR A 16 -12.83 1.22 -27.88
CA THR A 16 -13.91 1.84 -28.68
C THR A 16 -13.49 1.95 -30.15
N THR A 17 -14.45 2.25 -31.03
CA THR A 17 -14.16 2.49 -32.46
C THR A 17 -13.20 3.67 -32.64
N GLU A 18 -13.34 4.71 -31.82
CA GLU A 18 -12.48 5.90 -31.77
C GLU A 18 -11.03 5.52 -31.43
N GLN A 19 -10.84 4.72 -30.38
CA GLN A 19 -9.51 4.26 -29.97
C GLN A 19 -8.88 3.31 -30.98
N LEU A 20 -9.69 2.47 -31.62
CA LEU A 20 -9.22 1.56 -32.66
C LEU A 20 -8.81 2.32 -33.93
N ALA A 21 -9.54 3.38 -34.27
CA ALA A 21 -9.24 4.27 -35.37
C ALA A 21 -7.93 5.04 -35.13
N GLU A 22 -7.75 5.56 -33.91
CA GLU A 22 -6.49 6.19 -33.48
C GLU A 22 -5.32 5.21 -33.55
N PHE A 23 -5.49 3.98 -33.06
CA PHE A 23 -4.44 2.95 -33.07
C PHE A 23 -3.96 2.58 -34.49
N TYR A 24 -4.89 2.44 -35.43
CA TYR A 24 -4.56 2.07 -36.82
C TYR A 24 -4.33 3.26 -37.75
N GLU A 25 -4.37 4.49 -37.23
CA GLU A 25 -4.19 5.73 -37.98
C GLU A 25 -5.20 5.88 -39.14
N VAL A 26 -6.46 5.52 -38.88
CA VAL A 26 -7.57 5.60 -39.83
C VAL A 26 -8.75 6.37 -39.25
N SER A 27 -9.76 6.65 -40.08
CA SER A 27 -10.99 7.27 -39.59
C SER A 27 -11.95 6.25 -38.97
N GLU A 28 -12.72 6.69 -37.98
CA GLU A 28 -13.81 5.89 -37.37
C GLU A 28 -14.82 5.39 -38.41
N THR A 29 -15.08 6.20 -39.44
CA THR A 29 -15.97 5.85 -40.55
C THR A 29 -15.43 4.69 -41.37
N GLN A 30 -14.11 4.62 -41.57
CA GLN A 30 -13.46 3.51 -42.26
C GLN A 30 -13.57 2.21 -41.46
N ILE A 31 -13.31 2.26 -40.14
CA ILE A 31 -13.49 1.11 -39.23
C ILE A 31 -14.93 0.57 -39.33
N THR A 32 -15.91 1.47 -39.19
CA THR A 32 -17.34 1.12 -39.20
C THR A 32 -17.78 0.57 -40.55
N THR A 33 -17.35 1.19 -41.65
CA THR A 33 -17.68 0.75 -43.01
C THR A 33 -17.09 -0.64 -43.30
N ASN A 34 -15.84 -0.87 -42.93
CA ASN A 34 -15.16 -2.15 -43.13
C ASN A 34 -15.80 -3.26 -42.31
N PHE A 35 -16.14 -2.98 -41.05
CA PHE A 35 -16.89 -3.90 -40.21
C PHE A 35 -18.24 -4.28 -40.83
N ASN A 36 -19.04 -3.30 -41.25
CA ASN A 36 -20.35 -3.57 -41.83
C ASN A 36 -20.27 -4.38 -43.14
N ARG A 37 -19.25 -4.15 -43.97
CA ARG A 37 -19.00 -4.92 -45.20
C ARG A 37 -18.57 -6.36 -44.96
N ASN A 38 -17.99 -6.66 -43.79
CA ASN A 38 -17.46 -7.97 -43.43
C ASN A 38 -18.14 -8.51 -42.16
N LYS A 39 -19.39 -8.10 -41.90
CA LYS A 39 -20.06 -8.37 -40.62
C LYS A 39 -20.22 -9.87 -40.35
N ASP A 40 -20.34 -10.68 -41.39
CA ASP A 40 -20.32 -12.14 -41.36
C ASP A 40 -19.04 -12.74 -40.75
N LYS A 41 -17.92 -12.00 -40.86
CA LYS A 41 -16.63 -12.35 -40.26
C LYS A 41 -16.48 -11.80 -38.84
N PHE A 42 -17.53 -11.30 -38.21
CA PHE A 42 -17.50 -10.89 -36.81
C PHE A 42 -18.59 -11.60 -36.03
N ILE A 43 -18.32 -11.85 -34.75
CA ILE A 43 -19.16 -12.65 -33.87
C ILE A 43 -19.24 -11.87 -32.57
N GLU A 44 -20.45 -11.51 -32.18
CA GLU A 44 -20.73 -10.83 -30.92
C GLU A 44 -20.31 -11.70 -29.72
N GLY A 45 -19.75 -11.09 -28.69
CA GLY A 45 -19.15 -11.78 -27.54
C GLY A 45 -17.75 -12.33 -27.77
N LYS A 46 -17.32 -12.55 -29.03
CA LYS A 46 -15.97 -13.02 -29.37
C LYS A 46 -15.07 -11.93 -29.94
N HIS A 47 -15.61 -11.11 -30.84
CA HIS A 47 -14.87 -10.07 -31.54
C HIS A 47 -15.27 -8.68 -31.06
N TYR A 48 -16.56 -8.47 -30.79
CA TYR A 48 -17.08 -7.20 -30.29
C TYR A 48 -18.24 -7.43 -29.32
N TYR A 49 -18.58 -6.41 -28.55
CA TYR A 49 -19.84 -6.28 -27.80
C TYR A 49 -20.58 -5.05 -28.32
N ARG A 50 -21.89 -5.19 -28.60
CA ARG A 50 -22.73 -4.05 -28.97
C ARG A 50 -23.53 -3.60 -27.76
N LEU A 51 -23.30 -2.38 -27.31
CA LEU A 51 -24.08 -1.76 -26.25
C LEU A 51 -25.15 -0.85 -26.85
N GLU A 52 -26.41 -1.03 -26.44
CA GLU A 52 -27.53 -0.19 -26.85
C GLU A 52 -28.54 -0.01 -25.71
N GLY A 53 -29.45 0.96 -25.83
CA GLY A 53 -30.54 1.16 -24.88
C GLY A 53 -30.05 1.42 -23.44
N GLN A 54 -30.57 0.62 -22.49
CA GLN A 54 -30.26 0.77 -21.06
C GLN A 54 -28.80 0.44 -20.74
N GLU A 55 -28.23 -0.60 -21.34
CA GLU A 55 -26.84 -1.01 -21.11
C GLU A 55 -25.86 0.08 -21.51
N LEU A 56 -26.12 0.76 -22.65
CA LEU A 56 -25.32 1.89 -23.09
C LEU A 56 -25.41 3.08 -22.13
N ARG A 57 -26.60 3.34 -21.57
CA ARG A 57 -26.82 4.43 -20.62
C ARG A 57 -26.08 4.18 -19.30
N GLU A 58 -26.16 2.95 -18.79
CA GLU A 58 -25.43 2.52 -17.59
C GLU A 58 -23.91 2.61 -17.81
N PHE A 59 -23.42 2.06 -18.93
CA PHE A 59 -22.00 2.13 -19.29
C PHE A 59 -21.49 3.58 -19.37
N LYS A 60 -22.22 4.47 -20.04
CA LYS A 60 -21.88 5.92 -20.09
C LYS A 60 -21.86 6.55 -18.69
N SER A 61 -22.75 6.15 -17.78
CA SER A 61 -22.78 6.66 -16.41
C SER A 61 -21.60 6.17 -15.56
N HIS A 62 -21.12 4.95 -15.79
CA HIS A 62 -19.92 4.43 -15.13
C HIS A 62 -18.63 5.13 -15.61
N LEU A 63 -18.63 5.64 -16.83
CA LEU A 63 -17.50 6.37 -17.42
C LEU A 63 -17.44 7.86 -17.06
N THR A 64 -18.30 8.37 -16.18
CA THR A 64 -18.39 9.82 -15.85
C THR A 64 -17.07 10.42 -15.32
N ASN A 65 -16.14 9.58 -14.84
CA ASN A 65 -14.80 9.99 -14.36
C ASN A 65 -13.64 9.65 -15.32
N CYS A 66 -13.92 9.08 -16.50
CA CYS A 66 -12.91 8.63 -17.46
C CYS A 66 -13.02 9.42 -18.76
N ASN A 67 -11.90 9.96 -19.26
CA ASN A 67 -11.86 10.73 -20.50
C ASN A 67 -11.80 9.81 -21.73
N VAL A 68 -12.78 8.91 -21.85
CA VAL A 68 -12.87 8.00 -22.99
C VAL A 68 -13.49 8.76 -24.17
N PRO A 69 -12.84 8.78 -25.36
CA PRO A 69 -13.41 9.41 -26.54
C PRO A 69 -14.59 8.57 -27.04
N ILE A 70 -15.80 8.91 -26.58
CA ILE A 70 -17.06 8.31 -27.03
C ILE A 70 -18.01 9.43 -27.44
N ASN A 71 -18.67 9.25 -28.58
CA ASN A 71 -19.77 10.13 -28.95
C ASN A 71 -20.93 10.05 -27.93
N LYS A 72 -21.13 11.13 -27.16
CA LYS A 72 -22.16 11.24 -26.12
C LYS A 72 -23.58 10.98 -26.65
N PHE A 73 -23.83 11.29 -27.92
CA PHE A 73 -25.14 11.17 -28.57
C PHE A 73 -25.35 9.86 -29.34
N ALA A 74 -24.34 8.98 -29.42
CA ALA A 74 -24.49 7.70 -30.11
C ALA A 74 -25.55 6.83 -29.41
N SER A 75 -26.47 6.27 -30.21
CA SER A 75 -27.52 5.34 -29.78
C SER A 75 -27.03 3.90 -29.64
N GLN A 76 -25.86 3.60 -30.22
CA GLN A 76 -25.19 2.30 -30.18
C GLN A 76 -23.68 2.52 -30.03
N LEU A 77 -23.01 1.65 -29.27
CA LEU A 77 -21.57 1.64 -29.11
C LEU A 77 -21.02 0.23 -29.35
N TYR A 78 -19.97 0.13 -30.17
CA TYR A 78 -19.23 -1.12 -30.36
C TYR A 78 -17.95 -1.08 -29.52
N LEU A 79 -17.77 -2.13 -28.72
CA LEU A 79 -16.56 -2.36 -27.94
C LEU A 79 -15.81 -3.55 -28.54
N TRP A 80 -14.59 -3.32 -28.98
CA TRP A 80 -13.75 -4.29 -29.68
C TRP A 80 -12.85 -5.04 -28.72
N THR A 81 -12.93 -6.37 -28.75
CA THR A 81 -11.97 -7.25 -28.05
C THR A 81 -10.60 -7.20 -28.75
N LYS A 82 -9.53 -7.70 -28.09
CA LYS A 82 -8.22 -7.88 -28.75
C LYS A 82 -8.35 -8.63 -30.09
N ARG A 83 -9.17 -9.69 -30.14
CA ARG A 83 -9.40 -10.47 -31.37
C ARG A 83 -10.17 -9.68 -32.44
N GLY A 84 -11.13 -8.86 -32.04
CA GLY A 84 -11.84 -7.97 -32.96
C GLY A 84 -10.91 -6.92 -33.54
N ALA A 85 -10.14 -6.25 -32.69
CA ALA A 85 -9.13 -5.28 -33.10
C ALA A 85 -8.12 -5.90 -34.08
N SER A 86 -7.61 -7.11 -33.82
CA SER A 86 -6.75 -7.85 -34.76
C SER A 86 -7.45 -8.15 -36.09
N ARG A 87 -8.75 -8.45 -36.11
CA ARG A 87 -9.47 -8.69 -37.38
C ARG A 87 -9.59 -7.42 -38.23
N HIS A 88 -9.58 -6.25 -37.61
CA HIS A 88 -9.57 -4.99 -38.35
C HIS A 88 -8.30 -4.81 -39.18
N SER A 89 -7.13 -5.25 -38.70
CA SER A 89 -5.88 -5.12 -39.47
C SER A 89 -5.97 -5.81 -40.84
N LYS A 90 -6.68 -6.94 -40.95
CA LYS A 90 -6.90 -7.64 -42.23
C LYS A 90 -7.62 -6.80 -43.30
N MET A 91 -8.37 -5.78 -42.89
CA MET A 91 -9.15 -4.92 -43.80
C MET A 91 -8.50 -3.53 -43.97
N LEU A 92 -7.43 -3.25 -43.23
CA LEU A 92 -6.74 -1.97 -43.23
C LEU A 92 -5.38 -2.15 -43.91
N GLY A 93 -4.99 -1.17 -44.72
CA GLY A 93 -3.71 -1.18 -45.42
C GLY A 93 -2.68 -0.23 -44.82
N THR A 94 -2.84 0.15 -43.54
CA THR A 94 -1.93 1.09 -42.86
C THR A 94 -0.70 0.39 -42.31
N ASP A 95 0.39 1.12 -42.09
CA ASP A 95 1.63 0.58 -41.51
C ASP A 95 1.35 -0.08 -40.15
N LYS A 96 0.46 0.52 -39.33
CA LYS A 96 0.00 -0.07 -38.07
C LYS A 96 -0.76 -1.39 -38.23
N ALA A 97 -1.47 -1.56 -39.33
CA ALA A 97 -2.13 -2.83 -39.63
C ALA A 97 -1.11 -3.91 -40.02
N TRP A 98 -0.03 -3.52 -40.71
CA TRP A 98 1.11 -4.39 -41.01
C TRP A 98 1.89 -4.77 -39.75
N ASP A 99 2.23 -3.81 -38.87
CA ASP A 99 2.89 -4.09 -37.58
C ASP A 99 2.10 -5.13 -36.75
N MET A 100 0.78 -4.98 -36.69
CA MET A 100 -0.09 -5.93 -35.97
C MET A 100 -0.13 -7.30 -36.63
N PHE A 101 -0.02 -7.36 -37.96
CA PHE A 101 0.04 -8.62 -38.69
C PHE A 101 1.37 -9.34 -38.43
N ASP A 102 2.48 -8.61 -38.47
CA ASP A 102 3.81 -9.13 -38.13
C ASP A 102 3.84 -9.68 -36.69
N GLU A 103 3.26 -8.97 -35.71
CA GLU A 103 3.16 -9.46 -34.33
C GLU A 103 2.36 -10.77 -34.24
N LEU A 104 1.33 -10.95 -35.07
CA LEU A 104 0.53 -12.17 -35.11
C LEU A 104 1.29 -13.32 -35.77
N GLU A 105 2.05 -13.06 -36.84
CA GLU A 105 2.90 -14.05 -37.49
C GLU A 105 4.04 -14.49 -36.56
N GLU A 106 4.77 -13.53 -35.98
CA GLU A 106 5.81 -13.81 -35.00
C GLU A 106 5.26 -14.63 -33.84
N ASN A 107 4.11 -14.27 -33.26
CA ASN A 107 3.51 -15.05 -32.17
C ASN A 107 3.05 -16.44 -32.61
N TYR A 108 2.55 -16.61 -33.84
CA TYR A 108 2.15 -17.92 -34.35
C TYR A 108 3.35 -18.85 -34.53
N PHE A 109 4.46 -18.34 -35.09
CA PHE A 109 5.67 -19.12 -35.34
C PHE A 109 6.58 -19.27 -34.10
N SER A 110 6.53 -18.32 -33.16
CA SER A 110 7.28 -18.37 -31.88
C SER A 110 6.51 -19.04 -30.74
N MET A 111 5.28 -19.51 -30.96
CA MET A 111 4.47 -20.17 -29.93
C MET A 111 5.17 -21.41 -29.34
N GLY A 112 6.09 -22.04 -30.09
CA GLY A 112 6.96 -23.13 -29.62
C GLY A 112 8.06 -22.70 -28.64
N GLU A 113 8.49 -21.43 -28.64
CA GLU A 113 9.56 -20.92 -27.79
C GLU A 113 9.05 -20.26 -26.49
N GLN A 114 7.79 -19.78 -26.49
CA GLN A 114 7.20 -19.07 -25.35
C GLN A 114 6.66 -20.00 -24.25
N ILE A 115 6.27 -21.24 -24.58
CA ILE A 115 5.85 -22.23 -23.59
C ILE A 115 7.09 -22.91 -22.99
N LYS A 116 7.83 -22.16 -22.16
CA LYS A 116 8.90 -22.74 -21.31
C LYS A 116 8.26 -23.42 -20.10
N ILE A 117 7.53 -24.50 -20.32
CA ILE A 117 7.18 -25.41 -19.23
C ILE A 117 8.50 -25.98 -18.72
N PRO A 118 8.82 -25.86 -17.42
CA PRO A 118 10.01 -26.46 -16.85
C PRO A 118 10.05 -27.95 -17.19
N SER A 119 10.99 -28.33 -18.04
CA SER A 119 11.06 -29.71 -18.56
C SER A 119 11.95 -30.59 -17.69
N SER A 120 12.73 -29.97 -16.79
CA SER A 120 13.57 -30.66 -15.81
C SER A 120 13.07 -30.45 -14.38
N PRO A 121 13.26 -31.44 -13.49
CA PRO A 121 13.00 -31.30 -12.05
C PRO A 121 13.72 -30.10 -11.41
N ARG A 122 14.89 -29.72 -11.95
CA ARG A 122 15.69 -28.59 -11.47
C ARG A 122 15.06 -27.24 -11.80
N GLU A 123 14.52 -27.08 -13.00
CA GLU A 123 13.82 -25.84 -13.40
C GLU A 123 12.50 -25.69 -12.65
N LEU A 124 11.79 -26.81 -12.43
CA LEU A 124 10.59 -26.82 -11.60
C LEU A 124 10.91 -26.39 -10.16
N ALA A 125 12.00 -26.91 -9.59
CA ALA A 125 12.45 -26.50 -8.26
C ALA A 125 12.84 -25.02 -8.20
N LYS A 126 13.52 -24.47 -9.22
CA LYS A 126 13.83 -23.03 -9.30
C LYS A 126 12.57 -22.16 -9.38
N LEU A 127 11.59 -22.57 -10.18
CA LEU A 127 10.31 -21.85 -10.28
C LEU A 127 9.55 -21.88 -8.95
N ALA A 128 9.50 -23.04 -8.30
CA ALA A 128 8.91 -23.19 -6.98
C ALA A 128 9.63 -22.33 -5.94
N LEU A 129 10.97 -22.30 -5.96
CA LEU A 129 11.76 -21.44 -5.08
C LEU A 129 11.47 -19.96 -5.31
N ALA A 130 11.42 -19.49 -6.57
CA ALA A 130 11.11 -18.10 -6.88
C ALA A 130 9.70 -17.69 -6.38
N ALA A 131 8.71 -18.56 -6.54
CA ALA A 131 7.36 -18.33 -6.00
C ALA A 131 7.34 -18.31 -4.46
N ASN A 132 8.17 -19.15 -3.82
CA ASN A 132 8.34 -19.14 -2.37
C ASN A 132 9.10 -17.90 -1.89
N GLU A 133 10.11 -17.42 -2.61
CA GLU A 133 10.85 -16.19 -2.27
C GLU A 133 9.93 -14.97 -2.29
N GLU A 134 9.08 -14.82 -3.31
CA GLU A 134 8.08 -13.74 -3.33
C GLU A 134 7.11 -13.84 -2.15
N THR A 135 6.68 -15.06 -1.81
CA THR A 135 5.81 -15.29 -0.65
C THR A 135 6.51 -14.98 0.67
N ASN A 136 7.78 -15.35 0.81
CA ASN A 136 8.61 -15.07 1.98
C ASN A 136 8.85 -13.57 2.13
N GLN A 137 9.16 -12.85 1.05
CA GLN A 137 9.28 -11.39 1.09
C GLN A 137 7.99 -10.72 1.55
N ARG A 138 6.82 -11.21 1.12
CA ARG A 138 5.53 -10.71 1.60
C ARG A 138 5.32 -11.03 3.09
N LEU A 139 5.70 -12.23 3.53
CA LEU A 139 5.64 -12.60 4.95
C LEU A 139 6.57 -11.73 5.80
N ASP A 140 7.79 -11.47 5.36
CA ASP A 140 8.75 -10.60 6.06
C ASP A 140 8.19 -9.18 6.22
N ASN A 141 7.62 -8.60 5.16
CA ASN A 141 6.97 -7.29 5.22
C ASN A 141 5.74 -7.29 6.14
N ILE A 142 4.96 -8.37 6.16
CA ILE A 142 3.80 -8.51 7.07
C ILE A 142 4.27 -8.64 8.51
N GLU A 143 5.32 -9.43 8.78
CA GLU A 143 5.90 -9.57 10.11
C GLU A 143 6.46 -8.24 10.62
N GLU A 144 7.11 -7.45 9.77
CA GLU A 144 7.58 -6.10 10.09
C GLU A 144 6.40 -5.18 10.44
N GLN A 145 5.34 -5.16 9.62
CA GLN A 145 4.15 -4.35 9.88
C GLN A 145 3.42 -4.77 11.16
N VAL A 146 3.28 -6.08 11.40
CA VAL A 146 2.65 -6.60 12.62
C VAL A 146 3.48 -6.25 13.85
N SER A 147 4.81 -6.30 13.74
CA SER A 147 5.72 -5.91 14.82
C SER A 147 5.63 -4.42 15.12
N ASP A 148 5.65 -3.55 14.09
CA ASP A 148 5.48 -2.11 14.26
C ASP A 148 4.11 -1.76 14.88
N LEU A 149 3.03 -2.44 14.44
CA LEU A 149 1.69 -2.27 15.01
C LEU A 149 1.63 -2.67 16.49
N LYS A 150 2.26 -3.78 16.87
CA LYS A 150 2.34 -4.22 18.27
C LYS A 150 3.15 -3.23 19.12
N GLU A 151 4.30 -2.80 18.62
CA GLU A 151 5.21 -1.93 19.35
C GLU A 151 4.70 -0.49 19.50
N ASN A 152 3.97 0.01 18.50
CA ASN A 152 3.36 1.34 18.49
C ASN A 152 1.95 1.39 19.06
N GLN A 153 1.44 0.27 19.59
CA GLN A 153 0.17 0.25 20.30
C GLN A 153 0.22 1.21 21.51
N PRO A 154 -0.78 2.11 21.67
CA PRO A 154 -0.89 2.93 22.88
C PRO A 154 -0.95 2.04 24.11
N LEU A 155 -0.21 2.41 25.17
CA LEU A 155 -0.30 1.67 26.42
C LEU A 155 -1.75 1.75 26.96
N PRO A 156 -2.33 0.62 27.39
CA PRO A 156 -3.61 0.60 28.08
C PRO A 156 -3.63 1.55 29.29
N GLN A 157 -4.80 2.11 29.58
CA GLN A 157 -4.97 3.10 30.67
C GLN A 157 -4.48 2.58 32.04
N GLY A 158 -4.54 1.27 32.28
CA GLY A 158 -4.08 0.61 33.50
C GLY A 158 -2.56 0.64 33.70
N ASP A 159 -1.78 0.60 32.62
CA ASP A 159 -0.32 0.45 32.70
C ASP A 159 0.38 1.78 33.06
N TYR A 160 -0.22 2.91 32.70
CA TYR A 160 0.24 4.23 33.17
C TYR A 160 0.18 4.35 34.70
N ASN A 161 -0.85 3.76 35.30
CA ASN A 161 -1.01 3.78 36.76
C ASN A 161 0.05 2.92 37.44
N ILE A 162 0.49 1.83 36.81
CA ILE A 162 1.56 0.97 37.31
C ILE A 162 2.89 1.74 37.31
N ILE A 163 3.24 2.40 36.20
CA ILE A 163 4.45 3.24 36.11
C ILE A 163 4.41 4.35 37.15
N SER A 164 3.28 5.05 37.29
CA SER A 164 3.11 6.11 38.28
C SER A 164 3.30 5.60 39.71
N LYS A 165 2.66 4.47 40.06
CA LYS A 165 2.83 3.82 41.37
C LYS A 165 4.29 3.43 41.62
N ARG A 166 4.98 2.90 40.60
CA ARG A 166 6.39 2.50 40.74
C ARG A 166 7.31 3.70 40.95
N ILE A 167 7.14 4.78 40.18
CA ILE A 167 7.90 6.03 40.37
C ILE A 167 7.72 6.55 41.80
N ASN A 168 6.47 6.63 42.27
CA ASN A 168 6.18 7.05 43.64
C ASN A 168 6.93 6.17 44.65
N LYS A 169 6.79 4.84 44.54
CA LYS A 169 7.47 3.90 45.43
C LYS A 169 8.98 4.10 45.42
N ARG A 170 9.60 4.21 44.24
CA ARG A 170 11.05 4.39 44.10
C ARG A 170 11.54 5.69 44.73
N VAL A 171 10.83 6.81 44.51
CA VAL A 171 11.21 8.11 45.09
C VAL A 171 11.24 8.05 46.61
N TYR A 172 10.27 7.39 47.24
CA TYR A 172 10.25 7.23 48.70
C TYR A 172 11.27 6.21 49.22
N GLU A 173 11.55 5.13 48.47
CA GLU A 173 12.65 4.21 48.77
C GLU A 173 13.99 4.96 48.82
N VAL A 174 14.25 5.80 47.82
CA VAL A 174 15.46 6.62 47.74
C VAL A 174 15.49 7.69 48.84
N ALA A 175 14.38 8.39 49.10
CA ALA A 175 14.31 9.36 50.18
C ALA A 175 14.62 8.73 51.54
N LYS A 176 14.12 7.51 51.79
CA LYS A 176 14.43 6.75 53.01
C LYS A 176 15.89 6.33 53.07
N ALA A 177 16.49 5.90 51.96
CA ALA A 177 17.90 5.53 51.89
C ALA A 177 18.84 6.69 52.23
N TYR A 178 18.46 7.93 51.89
CA TYR A 178 19.20 9.15 52.24
C TYR A 178 18.77 9.76 53.60
N SER A 179 18.00 9.04 54.41
CA SER A 179 17.50 9.49 55.73
C SER A 179 16.72 10.82 55.69
N ILE A 180 15.97 11.05 54.60
CA ILE A 180 15.23 12.30 54.38
C ILE A 180 13.84 12.20 54.99
N ASN A 181 13.42 13.25 55.69
CA ASN A 181 12.05 13.37 56.15
C ASN A 181 11.09 13.47 54.95
N CYS A 182 10.26 12.44 54.78
CA CYS A 182 9.27 12.35 53.69
C CYS A 182 8.21 13.46 53.72
N LYS A 183 8.10 14.22 54.82
CA LYS A 183 7.23 15.40 54.93
C LYS A 183 7.84 16.65 54.27
N ASN A 184 9.13 16.66 53.92
CA ASN A 184 9.77 17.77 53.21
C ASN A 184 9.34 17.78 51.74
N LYS A 185 8.25 18.50 51.45
CA LYS A 185 7.66 18.61 50.11
C LYS A 185 8.63 19.18 49.07
N LYS A 186 9.57 20.05 49.46
CA LYS A 186 10.53 20.69 48.55
C LYS A 186 11.50 19.65 47.98
N ILE A 187 12.14 18.87 48.85
CA ILE A 187 13.08 17.81 48.43
C ILE A 187 12.37 16.70 47.65
N ILE A 188 11.20 16.25 48.12
CA ILE A 188 10.43 15.20 47.45
C ILE A 188 9.98 15.65 46.05
N GLY A 189 9.53 16.90 45.90
CA GLY A 189 9.19 17.48 44.60
C GLY A 189 10.37 17.52 43.62
N MET A 190 11.59 17.78 44.12
CA MET A 190 12.81 17.76 43.30
C MET A 190 13.18 16.36 42.82
N LEU A 191 13.08 15.36 43.69
CA LEU A 191 13.29 13.95 43.33
C LEU A 191 12.28 13.49 42.26
N PHE A 192 11.01 13.87 42.40
CA PHE A 192 10.00 13.63 41.37
C PHE A 192 10.32 14.32 40.05
N LYS A 193 10.84 15.55 40.08
CA LYS A 193 11.23 16.26 38.87
C LYS A 193 12.38 15.54 38.15
N ASP A 194 13.41 15.13 38.89
CA ASP A 194 14.59 14.46 38.34
C ASP A 194 14.25 13.11 37.68
N ILE A 195 13.52 12.22 38.36
CA ILE A 195 13.12 10.92 37.79
C ILE A 195 12.23 11.07 36.56
N ASN A 196 11.26 12.02 36.58
CA ASN A 196 10.38 12.25 35.44
C ASN A 196 11.13 12.87 34.24
N SER A 197 12.09 13.77 34.51
CA SER A 197 12.99 14.28 33.48
C SER A 197 13.86 13.16 32.88
N GLY A 198 14.31 12.21 33.69
CA GLY A 198 15.00 11.00 33.23
C GLY A 198 14.15 10.13 32.30
N VAL A 199 12.91 9.81 32.71
CA VAL A 199 11.97 9.05 31.87
C VAL A 199 11.74 9.74 30.52
N LYS A 200 11.60 11.07 30.50
CA LYS A 200 11.47 11.84 29.25
C LYS A 200 12.71 11.73 28.35
N LYS A 201 13.92 11.74 28.91
CA LYS A 201 15.17 11.55 28.15
C LYS A 201 15.30 10.15 27.58
N VAL A 202 14.89 9.12 28.35
CA VAL A 202 15.01 7.70 27.97
C VAL A 202 14.05 7.32 26.85
N THR A 203 12.86 7.93 26.84
CA THR A 203 11.78 7.61 25.89
C THR A 203 11.63 8.63 24.76
N GLY A 204 12.14 9.85 24.92
CA GLY A 204 11.91 10.96 23.99
C GLY A 204 10.48 11.52 24.03
N VAL A 205 9.60 10.96 24.87
CA VAL A 205 8.18 11.29 24.92
C VAL A 205 7.91 12.29 26.05
N GLY A 206 7.18 13.37 25.73
CA GLY A 206 6.89 14.44 26.68
C GLY A 206 5.75 14.12 27.66
N ALA A 207 4.69 13.46 27.20
CA ALA A 207 3.53 13.12 28.01
C ALA A 207 3.44 11.60 28.23
N ARG A 208 3.18 11.17 29.47
CA ARG A 208 3.07 9.73 29.77
C ARG A 208 1.97 9.05 28.97
N THR A 209 0.89 9.75 28.64
CA THR A 209 -0.21 9.28 27.77
C THR A 209 0.22 8.96 26.33
N GLN A 210 1.40 9.40 25.92
CA GLN A 210 1.98 9.10 24.61
C GLN A 210 2.96 7.92 24.65
N LEU A 211 3.17 7.29 25.81
CA LEU A 211 3.98 6.08 25.90
C LEU A 211 3.30 4.93 25.14
N ARG A 212 4.12 4.07 24.53
CA ARG A 212 3.75 2.92 23.71
C ARG A 212 4.30 1.66 24.35
N ALA A 213 3.78 0.50 23.94
CA ALA A 213 4.19 -0.80 24.48
C ALA A 213 5.73 -0.97 24.50
N LYS A 214 6.41 -0.58 23.41
CA LYS A 214 7.89 -0.64 23.30
C LYS A 214 8.67 0.15 24.34
N HIS A 215 8.05 1.14 24.98
CA HIS A 215 8.71 1.95 26.02
C HIS A 215 8.58 1.33 27.42
N TYR A 216 7.67 0.38 27.63
CA TYR A 216 7.28 -0.07 28.96
C TYR A 216 8.43 -0.68 29.75
N GLU A 217 9.09 -1.71 29.19
CA GLU A 217 10.19 -2.41 29.86
C GLU A 217 11.36 -1.47 30.15
N LYS A 218 11.79 -0.71 29.12
CA LYS A 218 12.88 0.28 29.24
C LYS A 218 12.61 1.32 30.34
N VAL A 219 11.37 1.80 30.45
CA VAL A 219 10.97 2.76 31.49
C VAL A 219 10.97 2.09 32.86
N MET A 220 10.47 0.86 32.97
CA MET A 220 10.42 0.13 34.23
C MET A 220 11.81 -0.18 34.77
N ASP A 221 12.72 -0.62 33.90
CA ASP A 221 14.12 -0.87 34.24
C ASP A 221 14.82 0.41 34.70
N PHE A 222 14.64 1.50 33.94
CA PHE A 222 15.16 2.81 34.34
C PHE A 222 14.66 3.23 35.73
N ILE A 223 13.37 3.09 36.01
CA ILE A 223 12.81 3.45 37.32
C ILE A 223 13.41 2.56 38.42
N ASN A 224 13.58 1.27 38.17
CA ASN A 224 14.16 0.34 39.14
C ASN A 224 15.61 0.68 39.47
N SER A 225 16.40 1.09 38.47
CA SER A 225 17.81 1.45 38.63
C SER A 225 18.06 2.94 38.91
N TRP A 226 17.01 3.77 38.96
CA TRP A 226 17.18 5.22 39.08
C TRP A 226 17.81 5.61 40.40
N GLU A 227 18.75 6.56 40.32
CA GLU A 227 19.29 7.34 41.42
C GLU A 227 19.22 8.83 41.10
N PRO A 228 19.12 9.72 42.11
CA PRO A 228 19.08 11.15 41.88
C PRO A 228 20.36 11.63 41.19
N SER A 229 20.23 12.57 40.25
CA SER A 229 21.40 13.17 39.59
C SER A 229 22.34 13.84 40.60
N SER A 230 23.63 13.98 40.24
CA SER A 230 24.63 14.65 41.08
C SER A 230 24.20 16.08 41.47
N VAL A 231 23.48 16.76 40.58
CA VAL A 231 22.90 18.09 40.81
C VAL A 231 21.81 18.01 41.88
N THR A 232 20.85 17.09 41.74
CA THR A 232 19.80 16.88 42.75
C THR A 232 20.40 16.48 44.10
N LYS A 233 21.40 15.59 44.12
CA LYS A 233 22.14 15.22 45.34
C LYS A 233 22.86 16.41 46.00
N PHE A 234 23.30 17.41 45.24
CA PHE A 234 23.90 18.64 45.77
C PHE A 234 22.85 19.58 46.36
N GLU A 235 21.76 19.83 45.63
CA GLU A 235 20.67 20.70 46.10
C GLU A 235 19.97 20.14 47.34
N MET A 236 19.82 18.81 47.42
CA MET A 236 19.30 18.12 48.61
C MET A 236 20.14 18.42 49.86
N ARG A 237 21.47 18.41 49.71
CA ARG A 237 22.40 18.69 50.81
C ARG A 237 22.29 20.14 51.27
N GLN A 238 22.15 21.09 50.34
CA GLN A 238 21.95 22.51 50.67
C GLN A 238 20.67 22.71 51.50
N ILE A 239 19.55 22.14 51.06
CA ILE A 239 18.26 22.27 51.76
C ILE A 239 18.29 21.60 53.15
N GLN A 240 19.07 20.53 53.33
CA GLN A 240 19.25 19.90 54.65
C GLN A 240 20.10 20.73 55.61
N MET A 241 20.99 21.60 55.12
CA MET A 241 21.79 22.51 55.95
C MET A 241 21.03 23.79 56.34
N GLU A 242 19.97 24.14 55.60
CA GLU A 242 19.11 25.30 55.85
C GLU A 242 17.99 25.05 56.87
N ILE A 243 17.79 23.80 57.33
CA ILE A 243 16.78 23.36 58.31
C ILE A 243 17.42 23.16 59.67
#